data_AF-A0A2R6KBR3-F1
#
_entry.id   AF-A0A2R6KBR3-F1
#
_cell.length_a   1.000
_cell.length_b   1.000
_cell.length_c   1.000
_cell.angle_alpha   90.00
_cell.angle_beta   90.00
_cell.angle_gamma   90.00
#
_symmetry.space_group_name_H-M   'P 1'
#
loop_
_entity.id
_entity.type
_entity.pdbx_description
1 polymer ?
#
loop_
_entity_poly.entity_id
_entity_poly.type
_entity_poly.pdbx_seq_one_letter_code
_entity_poly.pdbx_strand_id
1 'polypeptide(L)'
;MHRALAVAALIALAGCVAGLGEVTDFEDEGATTGEQWGDDPIVVAIDGDDDRNYAPFVREAVDYWETNGSRYAAYDAEFVLRPDAGDPDLVVDFVPEVGQCGDVSGPAGCAPRLSADDRVDTPLTVEIQSDLSNESTTFVVKHEFGHVLGLTHDDEPQDVMGNESSLATLPEPDATERALPWNDSTLTVAVDAANASDPDGARKQVRHALDYYERGGEATVPENVSFRLVGNRSMADVVIDFTDELPCDDGTGSCGTRGGVDVDDDGELERYNRLRISVSGVNTDAVGWHVGYWLGYGFGFTDGSDWPDPFRDADSGDRRSEWWR
;
A
#
# COMPACT_ATOMS: atom_id res chain seq x y z
N MET A 1 -10.71 68.15 36.79
CA MET A 1 -11.40 68.02 38.10
C MET A 1 -12.11 66.68 38.13
N HIS A 2 -11.94 65.92 39.23
CA HIS A 2 -12.73 64.74 39.66
C HIS A 2 -12.48 63.44 38.86
N ARG A 3 -11.70 62.51 39.42
CA ARG A 3 -12.07 61.39 40.34
C ARG A 3 -12.76 60.23 39.61
N ALA A 4 -12.04 59.11 39.58
CA ALA A 4 -12.42 57.71 39.79
C ALA A 4 -13.88 57.29 39.56
N LEU A 5 -14.08 56.13 38.91
CA LEU A 5 -14.71 54.96 39.56
C LEU A 5 -14.75 53.77 38.60
N ALA A 6 -14.22 52.64 39.06
CA ALA A 6 -14.58 51.32 38.56
C ALA A 6 -16.03 51.02 38.91
N VAL A 7 -16.77 50.34 38.02
CA VAL A 7 -17.95 49.57 38.41
C VAL A 7 -17.95 48.25 37.64
N ALA A 8 -17.74 47.18 38.42
CA ALA A 8 -18.12 45.83 38.10
C ALA A 8 -19.65 45.69 38.09
N ALA A 9 -20.18 44.83 37.22
CA ALA A 9 -21.51 44.26 37.36
C ALA A 9 -21.36 42.75 37.10
N LEU A 10 -21.26 41.89 38.13
CA LEU A 10 -22.36 41.24 38.88
C LEU A 10 -23.33 40.47 37.98
N ILE A 11 -23.16 39.15 37.91
CA ILE A 11 -24.28 38.20 37.87
C ILE A 11 -24.06 37.16 38.97
N ALA A 12 -25.16 36.92 39.68
CA ALA A 12 -25.25 36.24 40.95
C ALA A 12 -25.09 34.73 40.86
N LEU A 13 -24.45 34.20 41.90
CA LEU A 13 -24.41 32.80 42.30
C LEU A 13 -25.78 32.34 42.85
N ALA A 14 -26.17 31.12 42.48
CA ALA A 14 -26.82 30.16 43.37
C ALA A 14 -25.75 29.09 43.66
N GLY A 15 -25.23 28.83 44.87
CA GLY A 15 -25.90 28.64 46.15
C GLY A 15 -26.20 27.14 46.33
N CYS A 16 -25.17 26.28 46.49
CA CYS A 16 -24.61 25.73 47.76
C CYS A 16 -25.40 24.55 48.37
N VAL A 17 -24.74 23.39 48.59
CA VAL A 17 -24.43 22.69 49.87
C VAL A 17 -23.50 21.50 49.50
N ALA A 18 -22.17 21.57 49.71
CA ALA A 18 -21.39 21.15 50.89
C ALA A 18 -21.47 19.65 51.24
N GLY A 19 -20.40 18.92 50.92
CA GLY A 19 -20.06 17.60 51.43
C GLY A 19 -18.58 17.32 51.18
N LEU A 20 -17.74 17.66 52.15
CA LEU A 20 -16.35 17.19 52.22
C LEU A 20 -16.41 15.73 52.70
N GLY A 21 -16.01 14.79 51.84
CA GLY A 21 -15.84 13.39 52.17
C GLY A 21 -14.65 12.87 51.38
N GLU A 22 -13.67 12.35 52.12
CA GLU A 22 -12.56 11.46 51.74
C GLU A 22 -12.13 11.40 50.26
N VAL A 23 -10.87 11.76 50.04
CA VAL A 23 -10.05 11.15 48.99
C VAL A 23 -9.97 9.66 49.33
N THR A 24 -10.88 8.86 48.78
CA THR A 24 -10.66 7.43 48.65
C THR A 24 -9.55 7.27 47.62
N ASP A 25 -8.46 6.64 48.04
CA ASP A 25 -7.46 6.05 47.16
C ASP A 25 -8.18 5.46 45.95
N PHE A 26 -7.76 5.86 44.74
CA PHE A 26 -7.91 4.97 43.60
C PHE A 26 -6.98 3.82 43.92
N GLU A 27 -7.54 2.80 44.58
CA GLU A 27 -6.97 1.46 44.57
C GLU A 27 -6.71 1.14 43.10
N ASP A 28 -5.44 0.88 42.83
CA ASP A 28 -4.93 0.22 41.64
C ASP A 28 -5.74 -1.08 41.49
N GLU A 29 -6.85 -1.01 40.75
CA GLU A 29 -7.52 -2.19 40.22
C GLU A 29 -6.55 -2.77 39.19
N GLY A 30 -5.60 -3.55 39.71
CA GLY A 30 -4.68 -4.34 38.91
C GLY A 30 -5.49 -5.14 37.89
N ALA A 31 -4.88 -5.31 36.71
CA ALA A 31 -5.44 -6.07 35.60
C ALA A 31 -6.24 -7.28 36.12
N THR A 32 -7.52 -7.33 35.77
CA THR A 32 -8.32 -8.53 36.03
C THR A 32 -7.61 -9.67 35.30
N THR A 33 -7.19 -10.71 36.01
CA THR A 33 -6.71 -11.96 35.41
C THR A 33 -7.71 -12.41 34.35
N GLY A 34 -7.27 -12.87 33.18
CA GLY A 34 -8.13 -13.24 32.05
C GLY A 34 -9.09 -14.40 32.34
N GLU A 35 -10.11 -14.17 33.17
CA GLU A 35 -11.12 -15.14 33.61
C GLU A 35 -11.82 -15.80 32.40
N GLN A 36 -11.80 -15.14 31.24
CA GLN A 36 -12.30 -15.62 29.96
C GLN A 36 -11.54 -16.85 29.39
N TRP A 37 -10.26 -17.04 29.74
CA TRP A 37 -9.41 -18.16 29.32
C TRP A 37 -9.18 -19.20 30.43
N GLY A 38 -9.48 -18.84 31.68
CA GLY A 38 -9.20 -19.67 32.86
C GLY A 38 -7.84 -19.38 33.49
N ASP A 39 -7.38 -20.28 34.38
CA ASP A 39 -6.12 -20.13 35.12
C ASP A 39 -4.89 -20.71 34.38
N ASP A 40 -5.12 -21.40 33.26
CA ASP A 40 -4.07 -22.06 32.47
C ASP A 40 -3.58 -21.14 31.33
N PRO A 41 -2.30 -21.23 30.91
CA PRO A 41 -1.82 -20.47 29.76
C PRO A 41 -2.55 -20.83 28.46
N ILE A 42 -2.85 -19.81 27.65
CA ILE A 42 -3.50 -19.91 26.34
C ILE A 42 -2.60 -20.68 25.38
N VAL A 43 -3.05 -21.86 24.95
CA VAL A 43 -2.34 -22.70 23.98
C VAL A 43 -2.60 -22.18 22.57
N VAL A 44 -1.53 -21.69 21.93
CA VAL A 44 -1.57 -21.18 20.56
C VAL A 44 -1.12 -22.26 19.58
N ALA A 45 -1.99 -22.63 18.63
CA ALA A 45 -1.63 -23.43 17.46
C ALA A 45 -1.47 -22.56 16.21
N ILE A 46 -0.89 -23.15 15.18
CA ILE A 46 -0.72 -22.52 13.87
C ILE A 46 -1.37 -23.42 12.83
N ASP A 47 -2.20 -22.83 11.98
CA ASP A 47 -2.71 -23.47 10.77
C ASP A 47 -2.31 -22.64 9.54
N GLY A 48 -2.19 -23.29 8.39
CA GLY A 48 -1.81 -22.62 7.15
C GLY A 48 -1.79 -23.58 5.96
N ASP A 49 -2.23 -23.08 4.82
CA ASP A 49 -2.42 -23.87 3.59
C ASP A 49 -1.13 -24.05 2.75
N ASP A 50 0.03 -23.61 3.24
CA ASP A 50 1.31 -23.62 2.51
C ASP A 50 2.47 -24.24 3.31
N ASP A 51 3.64 -24.36 2.67
CA ASP A 51 4.86 -24.95 3.26
C ASP A 51 5.69 -23.94 4.08
N ARG A 52 5.22 -22.69 4.26
CA ARG A 52 5.98 -21.65 4.96
C ARG A 52 5.96 -21.92 6.45
N ASN A 53 7.14 -21.88 7.05
CA ASN A 53 7.28 -22.04 8.50
C ASN A 53 6.90 -20.73 9.22
N TYR A 54 5.64 -20.61 9.64
CA TYR A 54 5.13 -19.45 10.37
C TYR A 54 5.50 -19.40 11.86
N ALA A 55 5.95 -20.52 12.44
CA ALA A 55 6.24 -20.62 13.87
C ALA A 55 7.24 -19.58 14.43
N PRO A 56 8.26 -19.11 13.69
CA PRO A 56 9.11 -18.02 14.15
C PRO A 56 8.36 -16.69 14.35
N PHE A 57 7.44 -16.33 13.45
CA PHE A 57 6.73 -15.05 13.48
C PHE A 57 5.70 -15.00 14.62
N VAL A 58 4.94 -16.09 14.79
CA VAL A 58 3.99 -16.22 15.90
C VAL A 58 4.70 -16.25 17.25
N ARG A 59 5.86 -16.91 17.34
CA ARG A 59 6.68 -16.91 18.57
C ARG A 59 7.12 -15.50 18.94
N GLU A 60 7.59 -14.72 17.97
CA GLU A 60 8.01 -13.35 18.23
C GLU A 60 6.84 -12.46 18.69
N ALA A 61 5.64 -12.68 18.14
CA ALA A 61 4.44 -11.97 18.58
C ALA A 61 4.02 -12.36 20.00
N VAL A 62 4.05 -13.65 20.32
CA VAL A 62 3.83 -14.16 21.68
C VAL A 62 4.84 -13.54 22.64
N ASP A 63 6.14 -13.64 22.35
CA ASP A 63 7.21 -13.10 23.22
C ASP A 63 7.06 -11.59 23.46
N TYR A 64 6.59 -10.85 22.44
CA TYR A 64 6.30 -9.43 22.57
C TYR A 64 5.19 -9.17 23.61
N TRP A 65 4.07 -9.87 23.52
CA TRP A 65 2.96 -9.68 24.44
C TRP A 65 3.22 -10.27 25.83
N GLU A 66 3.95 -11.37 25.95
CA GLU A 66 4.44 -11.86 27.25
C GLU A 66 5.31 -10.81 27.97
N THR A 67 6.10 -10.05 27.20
CA THR A 67 6.99 -9.03 27.76
C THR A 67 6.28 -7.72 28.07
N ASN A 68 5.32 -7.31 27.22
CA ASN A 68 4.73 -5.97 27.26
C ASN A 68 3.25 -5.95 27.69
N GLY A 69 2.60 -7.11 27.78
CA GLY A 69 1.16 -7.26 28.03
C GLY A 69 0.72 -6.56 29.29
N SER A 70 1.40 -6.79 30.42
CA SER A 70 1.11 -6.14 31.72
C SER A 70 1.09 -4.60 31.69
N ARG A 71 1.69 -3.98 30.66
CA ARG A 71 1.69 -2.52 30.49
C ARG A 71 0.53 -2.02 29.63
N TYR A 72 0.09 -2.81 28.65
CA TYR A 72 -0.80 -2.32 27.58
C TYR A 72 -2.13 -3.08 27.54
N ALA A 73 -2.11 -4.40 27.71
CA ALA A 73 -3.28 -5.26 27.57
C ALA A 73 -4.39 -4.91 28.56
N ALA A 74 -5.63 -5.18 28.17
CA ALA A 74 -6.79 -4.93 29.04
C ALA A 74 -6.87 -5.94 30.21
N TYR A 75 -6.20 -7.09 30.09
CA TYR A 75 -6.16 -8.15 31.08
C TYR A 75 -4.84 -8.93 30.99
N ASP A 76 -4.46 -9.58 32.09
CA ASP A 76 -3.26 -10.43 32.11
C ASP A 76 -3.55 -11.77 31.43
N ALA A 77 -2.68 -12.14 30.49
CA ALA A 77 -2.72 -13.40 29.76
C ALA A 77 -1.31 -13.98 29.64
N GLU A 78 -1.22 -15.31 29.73
CA GLU A 78 -0.01 -16.07 29.45
C GLU A 78 -0.25 -16.94 28.21
N PHE A 79 0.65 -16.90 27.24
CA PHE A 79 0.59 -17.67 26.01
C PHE A 79 1.66 -18.76 25.97
N VAL A 80 1.29 -19.93 25.43
CA VAL A 80 2.24 -21.01 25.13
C VAL A 80 2.06 -21.46 23.68
N LEU A 81 3.04 -21.15 22.84
CA LEU A 81 3.05 -21.61 21.45
C LEU A 81 3.29 -23.13 21.36
N ARG A 82 2.31 -23.84 20.81
CA ARG A 82 2.37 -25.26 20.44
C ARG A 82 1.81 -25.40 19.01
N PRO A 83 2.64 -25.24 17.98
CA PRO A 83 2.18 -25.13 16.60
C PRO A 83 1.25 -26.28 16.17
N ASP A 84 1.57 -27.51 16.58
CA ASP A 84 0.83 -28.72 16.21
C ASP A 84 -0.18 -29.18 17.30
N ALA A 85 -0.66 -28.29 18.16
CA ALA A 85 -1.62 -28.67 19.20
C ALA A 85 -2.96 -29.11 18.61
N GLY A 86 -3.43 -30.30 18.99
CA GLY A 86 -4.70 -30.85 18.50
C GLY A 86 -5.95 -30.36 19.24
N ASP A 87 -5.79 -29.58 20.31
CA ASP A 87 -6.86 -28.95 21.10
C ASP A 87 -6.35 -27.61 21.65
N PRO A 88 -6.15 -26.61 20.77
CA PRO A 88 -5.63 -25.29 21.16
C PRO A 88 -6.76 -24.38 21.66
N ASP A 89 -6.38 -23.36 22.44
CA ASP A 89 -7.28 -22.30 22.85
C ASP A 89 -7.41 -21.23 21.75
N LEU A 90 -6.31 -20.97 21.03
CA LEU A 90 -6.22 -20.02 19.92
C LEU A 90 -5.50 -20.65 18.72
N VAL A 91 -6.04 -20.46 17.53
CA VAL A 91 -5.41 -20.84 16.25
C VAL A 91 -5.07 -19.58 15.48
N VAL A 92 -3.81 -19.44 15.08
CA VAL A 92 -3.38 -18.46 14.08
C VAL A 92 -3.44 -19.14 12.72
N ASP A 93 -4.41 -18.75 11.91
CA ASP A 93 -4.70 -19.33 10.60
C ASP A 93 -4.15 -18.43 9.48
N PHE A 94 -3.18 -18.95 8.73
CA PHE A 94 -2.55 -18.24 7.61
C PHE A 94 -3.26 -18.57 6.31
N VAL A 95 -4.04 -17.60 5.81
CA VAL A 95 -4.94 -17.77 4.67
C VAL A 95 -4.52 -16.88 3.48
N PRO A 96 -4.81 -17.28 2.22
CA PRO A 96 -4.48 -16.45 1.06
C PRO A 96 -5.21 -15.10 1.00
N GLU A 97 -6.41 -15.01 1.58
CA GLU A 97 -7.20 -13.79 1.63
C GLU A 97 -8.06 -13.81 2.90
N VAL A 98 -7.96 -12.75 3.71
CA VAL A 98 -8.87 -12.53 4.84
C VAL A 98 -10.12 -11.83 4.32
N GLY A 99 -11.29 -12.47 4.42
CA GLY A 99 -12.50 -12.00 3.75
C GLY A 99 -13.07 -10.70 4.34
N GLN A 100 -13.76 -10.80 5.47
CA GLN A 100 -14.39 -9.67 6.17
C GLN A 100 -14.02 -9.70 7.64
N CYS A 101 -13.56 -8.57 8.16
CA CYS A 101 -13.32 -8.38 9.59
C CYS A 101 -14.16 -7.19 10.07
N GLY A 102 -15.32 -7.48 10.67
CA GLY A 102 -16.31 -6.45 10.98
C GLY A 102 -16.78 -5.72 9.72
N ASP A 103 -16.59 -4.40 9.67
CA ASP A 103 -16.96 -3.54 8.53
C ASP A 103 -15.83 -3.38 7.50
N VAL A 104 -14.68 -4.04 7.69
CA VAL A 104 -13.52 -3.97 6.80
C VAL A 104 -13.48 -5.20 5.88
N SER A 105 -13.28 -4.98 4.59
CA SER A 105 -13.12 -6.03 3.58
C SER A 105 -11.65 -6.14 3.18
N GLY A 106 -11.12 -7.37 3.08
CA GLY A 106 -9.74 -7.63 2.68
C GLY A 106 -8.64 -7.08 3.60
N PRO A 107 -8.77 -7.11 4.95
CA PRO A 107 -7.68 -6.67 5.82
C PRO A 107 -6.48 -7.64 5.76
N ALA A 108 -5.32 -7.20 6.26
CA ALA A 108 -4.13 -8.04 6.36
C ALA A 108 -4.22 -9.12 7.44
N GLY A 109 -5.07 -8.88 8.45
CA GLY A 109 -5.38 -9.81 9.52
C GLY A 109 -6.79 -9.58 10.08
N CYS A 110 -7.27 -10.55 10.86
CA CYS A 110 -8.51 -10.41 11.61
C CYS A 110 -8.47 -11.23 12.89
N ALA A 111 -8.62 -10.55 14.02
CA ALA A 111 -8.89 -11.15 15.30
C ALA A 111 -10.19 -10.61 15.92
N PRO A 112 -10.93 -11.47 16.63
CA PRO A 112 -11.99 -11.00 17.51
C PRO A 112 -11.39 -10.21 18.67
N ARG A 113 -12.02 -9.09 19.01
CA ARG A 113 -11.67 -8.30 20.19
C ARG A 113 -12.41 -8.83 21.41
N LEU A 114 -11.68 -9.26 22.44
CA LEU A 114 -12.26 -9.72 23.70
C LEU A 114 -12.30 -8.60 24.74
N SER A 115 -13.36 -8.54 25.53
CA SER A 115 -13.45 -7.75 26.75
C SER A 115 -13.32 -8.65 27.98
N ALA A 116 -12.99 -8.08 29.13
CA ALA A 116 -12.80 -8.84 30.38
C ALA A 116 -14.04 -9.64 30.83
N ASP A 117 -15.24 -9.26 30.37
CA ASP A 117 -16.50 -9.93 30.70
C ASP A 117 -16.89 -11.04 29.70
N ASP A 118 -16.14 -11.20 28.60
CA ASP A 118 -16.48 -12.16 27.56
C ASP A 118 -16.20 -13.61 27.99
N ARG A 119 -16.95 -14.56 27.42
CA ARG A 119 -16.62 -15.99 27.47
C ARG A 119 -16.15 -16.44 26.11
N VAL A 120 -14.98 -17.04 26.06
CA VAL A 120 -14.38 -17.54 24.80
C VAL A 120 -14.87 -18.96 24.54
N ASP A 121 -15.48 -19.19 23.37
CA ASP A 121 -15.67 -20.53 22.82
C ASP A 121 -14.39 -20.91 22.07
N THR A 122 -13.63 -21.89 22.59
CA THR A 122 -12.36 -22.34 21.98
C THR A 122 -12.58 -23.40 20.89
N PRO A 123 -11.70 -23.48 19.87
CA PRO A 123 -10.61 -22.56 19.59
C PRO A 123 -11.10 -21.21 19.03
N LEU A 124 -10.46 -20.13 19.47
CA LEU A 124 -10.58 -18.81 18.85
C LEU A 124 -9.68 -18.76 17.61
N THR A 125 -10.15 -18.22 16.49
CA THR A 125 -9.34 -18.08 15.27
C THR A 125 -8.89 -16.64 15.07
N VAL A 126 -7.61 -16.47 14.73
CA VAL A 126 -7.01 -15.24 14.21
C VAL A 126 -6.55 -15.52 12.79
N GLU A 127 -7.12 -14.84 11.81
CA GLU A 127 -6.75 -15.00 10.40
C GLU A 127 -5.66 -13.99 10.01
N ILE A 128 -4.66 -14.43 9.23
CA ILE A 128 -3.55 -13.60 8.76
C ILE A 128 -3.30 -13.88 7.28
N GLN A 129 -3.06 -12.85 6.48
CA GLN A 129 -2.65 -13.04 5.07
C GLN A 129 -1.31 -13.78 4.97
N SER A 130 -1.30 -14.86 4.19
CA SER A 130 -0.16 -15.77 4.03
C SER A 130 0.95 -15.21 3.12
N ASP A 131 0.62 -14.25 2.26
CA ASP A 131 1.51 -13.66 1.26
C ASP A 131 2.30 -12.43 1.76
N LEU A 132 2.27 -12.13 3.06
CA LEU A 132 3.03 -11.04 3.65
C LEU A 132 4.53 -11.36 3.78
N SER A 133 5.39 -10.36 3.71
CA SER A 133 6.81 -10.46 4.06
C SER A 133 6.98 -10.96 5.50
N ASN A 134 8.14 -11.51 5.86
CA ASN A 134 8.37 -12.01 7.23
C ASN A 134 8.16 -10.93 8.30
N GLU A 135 8.59 -9.70 8.05
CA GLU A 135 8.43 -8.58 8.98
C GLU A 135 6.97 -8.16 9.09
N SER A 136 6.27 -8.06 7.96
CA SER A 136 4.84 -7.74 7.92
C SER A 136 3.99 -8.83 8.57
N THR A 137 4.29 -10.11 8.35
CA THR A 137 3.62 -11.23 9.03
C THR A 137 3.76 -11.10 10.55
N THR A 138 4.98 -10.92 11.06
CA THR A 138 5.22 -10.74 12.49
C THR A 138 4.47 -9.52 13.04
N PHE A 139 4.47 -8.41 12.31
CA PHE A 139 3.76 -7.20 12.67
C PHE A 139 2.25 -7.44 12.80
N VAL A 140 1.63 -8.04 11.78
CA VAL A 140 0.18 -8.29 11.78
C VAL A 140 -0.19 -9.27 12.89
N VAL A 141 0.56 -10.36 13.12
CA VAL A 141 0.29 -11.27 14.24
C VAL A 141 0.37 -10.54 15.58
N LYS A 142 1.34 -9.63 15.78
CA LYS A 142 1.41 -8.78 16.99
C LYS A 142 0.16 -7.90 17.12
N HIS A 143 -0.26 -7.25 16.05
CA HIS A 143 -1.45 -6.39 16.04
C HIS A 143 -2.71 -7.18 16.41
N GLU A 144 -2.95 -8.31 15.74
CA GLU A 144 -4.13 -9.14 15.98
C GLU A 144 -4.16 -9.72 17.40
N PHE A 145 -3.00 -10.07 17.96
CA PHE A 145 -2.91 -10.49 19.37
C PHE A 145 -3.28 -9.35 20.33
N GLY A 146 -3.00 -8.10 19.98
CA GLY A 146 -3.46 -6.94 20.74
C GLY A 146 -4.99 -6.87 20.82
N HIS A 147 -5.69 -7.16 19.71
CA HIS A 147 -7.16 -7.27 19.72
C HIS A 147 -7.66 -8.40 20.61
N VAL A 148 -7.03 -9.58 20.52
CA VAL A 148 -7.34 -10.69 21.43
C VAL A 148 -7.22 -10.21 22.88
N LEU A 149 -6.18 -9.45 23.20
CA LEU A 149 -5.90 -8.84 24.51
C LEU A 149 -6.76 -7.59 24.84
N GLY A 150 -7.79 -7.33 24.05
CA GLY A 150 -8.81 -6.31 24.28
C GLY A 150 -8.46 -4.90 23.81
N LEU A 151 -7.35 -4.73 23.10
CA LEU A 151 -6.94 -3.43 22.58
C LEU A 151 -7.71 -3.03 21.32
N THR A 152 -7.84 -1.72 21.13
CA THR A 152 -8.39 -1.06 19.95
C THR A 152 -7.27 -0.37 19.17
N HIS A 153 -7.58 0.15 17.97
CA HIS A 153 -6.57 0.85 17.19
C HIS A 153 -6.08 2.18 17.81
N ASP A 154 -6.83 2.74 18.76
CA ASP A 154 -6.49 4.00 19.42
C ASP A 154 -5.62 3.77 20.68
N ASP A 155 -5.41 2.53 21.09
CA ASP A 155 -4.66 2.18 22.30
C ASP A 155 -3.15 2.12 22.05
N GLU A 156 -2.36 2.33 23.11
CA GLU A 156 -0.93 2.11 23.03
C GLU A 156 -0.61 0.60 22.98
N PRO A 157 0.48 0.18 22.31
CA PRO A 157 1.45 1.04 21.64
C PRO A 157 1.06 1.32 20.17
N GLN A 158 1.08 2.59 19.78
CA GLN A 158 0.57 3.05 18.48
C GLN A 158 1.38 2.58 17.27
N ASP A 159 2.64 2.23 17.48
CA ASP A 159 3.48 1.57 16.47
C ASP A 159 3.14 0.10 16.27
N VAL A 160 2.22 -0.48 17.05
CA VAL A 160 1.65 -1.83 16.84
C VAL A 160 0.16 -1.75 16.58
N MET A 161 -0.61 -1.04 17.41
CA MET A 161 -2.08 -1.04 17.34
C MET A 161 -2.66 -0.01 16.37
N GLY A 162 -1.87 0.92 15.84
CA GLY A 162 -2.37 1.94 14.91
C GLY A 162 -3.13 1.33 13.72
N ASN A 163 -4.18 2.01 13.26
CA ASN A 163 -5.06 1.52 12.18
C ASN A 163 -4.43 1.57 10.77
N GLU A 164 -3.25 2.17 10.64
CA GLU A 164 -2.52 2.31 9.39
C GLU A 164 -1.08 1.84 9.59
N SER A 165 -0.61 0.99 8.69
CA SER A 165 0.76 0.48 8.68
C SER A 165 1.18 0.17 7.25
N SER A 166 2.47 0.34 6.96
CA SER A 166 3.03 -0.09 5.67
C SER A 166 3.40 -1.55 5.79
N LEU A 167 2.82 -2.38 4.92
CA LEU A 167 3.08 -3.81 4.84
C LEU A 167 3.66 -4.12 3.48
N ALA A 168 4.57 -5.08 3.46
CA ALA A 168 5.19 -5.64 2.27
C ALA A 168 4.72 -7.08 2.09
N THR A 169 4.54 -7.51 0.85
CA THR A 169 4.27 -8.90 0.48
C THR A 169 5.55 -9.73 0.43
N LEU A 170 5.41 -11.02 0.17
CA LEU A 170 6.49 -11.85 -0.33
C LEU A 170 6.96 -11.34 -1.70
N PRO A 171 8.21 -11.63 -2.09
CA PRO A 171 8.74 -11.19 -3.37
C PRO A 171 7.83 -11.55 -4.54
N GLU A 172 7.49 -10.55 -5.34
CA GLU A 172 6.71 -10.68 -6.57
C GLU A 172 7.57 -10.38 -7.80
N PRO A 173 7.18 -10.85 -9.01
CA PRO A 173 7.91 -10.47 -10.22
C PRO A 173 7.77 -8.97 -10.52
N ASP A 174 8.91 -8.31 -10.76
CA ASP A 174 8.99 -6.91 -11.18
C ASP A 174 8.18 -6.68 -12.47
N ALA A 175 7.73 -5.46 -12.67
CA ALA A 175 7.07 -5.04 -13.90
C ALA A 175 7.95 -5.30 -15.13
N THR A 176 9.27 -5.18 -15.03
CA THR A 176 10.21 -5.44 -16.13
C THR A 176 10.25 -6.92 -16.53
N GLU A 177 9.86 -7.83 -15.64
CA GLU A 177 9.79 -9.27 -15.92
C GLU A 177 8.43 -9.70 -16.46
N ARG A 178 7.43 -8.81 -16.42
CA ARG A 178 6.05 -9.11 -16.85
C ARG A 178 5.86 -8.81 -18.33
N ALA A 179 5.20 -9.74 -19.02
CA ALA A 179 4.77 -9.52 -20.41
C ALA A 179 3.81 -8.31 -20.55
N LEU A 180 3.01 -8.03 -19.52
CA LEU A 180 2.23 -6.80 -19.42
C LEU A 180 2.44 -6.18 -18.02
N PRO A 181 3.21 -5.08 -17.90
CA PRO A 181 3.46 -4.44 -16.61
C PRO A 181 2.32 -3.53 -16.13
N TRP A 182 1.15 -3.58 -16.76
CA TRP A 182 0.02 -2.70 -16.50
C TRP A 182 -1.17 -3.48 -15.97
N ASN A 183 -2.06 -2.78 -15.24
CA ASN A 183 -3.27 -3.40 -14.71
C ASN A 183 -4.30 -3.76 -15.80
N ASP A 184 -4.32 -3.02 -16.90
CA ASP A 184 -5.20 -3.24 -18.04
C ASP A 184 -4.38 -3.28 -19.33
N SER A 185 -4.77 -4.16 -20.25
CA SER A 185 -4.25 -4.19 -21.63
C SER A 185 -4.71 -2.99 -22.47
N THR A 186 -5.75 -2.27 -22.04
CA THR A 186 -6.25 -1.05 -22.68
C THR A 186 -5.76 0.19 -21.93
N LEU A 187 -4.70 0.82 -22.43
CA LEU A 187 -4.10 1.99 -21.80
C LEU A 187 -4.78 3.28 -22.26
N THR A 188 -5.12 4.13 -21.30
CA THR A 188 -5.66 5.47 -21.58
C THR A 188 -4.54 6.47 -21.82
N VAL A 189 -4.65 7.26 -22.88
CA VAL A 189 -3.59 8.18 -23.31
C VAL A 189 -4.13 9.59 -23.42
N ALA A 190 -3.53 10.54 -22.70
CA ALA A 190 -3.78 11.97 -22.87
C ALA A 190 -2.62 12.65 -23.60
N VAL A 191 -2.93 13.49 -24.57
CA VAL A 191 -1.94 14.18 -25.41
C VAL A 191 -2.14 15.68 -25.34
N ASP A 192 -1.21 16.39 -24.69
CA ASP A 192 -1.17 17.84 -24.62
C ASP A 192 -0.17 18.41 -25.62
N ALA A 193 -0.62 18.50 -26.87
CA ALA A 193 0.18 19.00 -28.00
C ALA A 193 0.09 20.53 -28.19
N ALA A 194 -0.40 21.30 -27.21
CA ALA A 194 -0.63 22.74 -27.38
C ALA A 194 0.66 23.52 -27.70
N ASN A 195 1.79 23.10 -27.13
CA ASN A 195 3.10 23.74 -27.35
C ASN A 195 3.92 23.07 -28.46
N ALA A 196 3.37 22.09 -29.17
CA ALA A 196 4.05 21.53 -30.32
C ALA A 196 4.08 22.56 -31.48
N SER A 197 5.16 22.55 -32.25
CA SER A 197 5.31 23.41 -33.44
C SER A 197 4.25 23.14 -34.52
N ASP A 198 3.80 21.89 -34.63
CA ASP A 198 2.64 21.44 -35.41
C ASP A 198 1.80 20.49 -34.53
N PRO A 199 0.77 21.00 -33.81
CA PRO A 199 -0.03 20.20 -32.90
C PRO A 199 -0.76 19.03 -33.56
N ASP A 200 -1.22 19.19 -34.80
CA ASP A 200 -1.98 18.15 -35.50
C ASP A 200 -1.03 17.08 -36.06
N GLY A 201 0.11 17.49 -36.61
CA GLY A 201 1.18 16.57 -36.98
C GLY A 201 1.73 15.79 -35.78
N ALA A 202 1.93 16.44 -34.63
CA ALA A 202 2.37 15.79 -33.40
C ALA A 202 1.37 14.74 -32.92
N ARG A 203 0.06 15.05 -32.91
CA ARG A 203 -1.00 14.07 -32.58
C ARG A 203 -1.03 12.90 -33.56
N LYS A 204 -0.77 13.15 -34.84
CA LYS A 204 -0.69 12.07 -35.84
C LYS A 204 0.51 11.15 -35.58
N GLN A 205 1.64 11.74 -35.22
CA GLN A 205 2.88 11.01 -34.90
C GLN A 205 2.76 10.19 -33.62
N VAL A 206 2.10 10.73 -32.58
CA VAL A 206 1.71 9.95 -31.41
C VAL A 206 0.86 8.75 -31.80
N ARG A 207 -0.16 8.92 -32.66
CA ARG A 207 -0.99 7.79 -33.12
C ARG A 207 -0.17 6.73 -33.83
N HIS A 208 0.81 7.10 -34.67
CA HIS A 208 1.69 6.12 -35.29
C HIS A 208 2.45 5.27 -34.27
N ALA A 209 2.87 5.86 -33.15
CA ALA A 209 3.51 5.14 -32.06
C ALA A 209 2.55 4.20 -31.32
N LEU A 210 1.32 4.66 -31.02
CA LEU A 210 0.30 3.83 -30.41
C LEU A 210 -0.05 2.65 -31.33
N ASP A 211 -0.39 2.91 -32.59
CA ASP A 211 -0.76 1.89 -33.57
C ASP A 211 0.35 0.84 -33.75
N TYR A 212 1.63 1.22 -33.60
CA TYR A 212 2.76 0.30 -33.67
C TYR A 212 2.71 -0.77 -32.56
N TYR A 213 2.45 -0.35 -31.33
CA TYR A 213 2.32 -1.27 -30.19
C TYR A 213 0.98 -2.02 -30.19
N GLU A 214 -0.12 -1.45 -30.71
CA GLU A 214 -1.36 -2.21 -30.93
C GLU A 214 -1.21 -3.36 -31.93
N ARG A 215 -0.20 -3.29 -32.82
CA ARG A 215 0.17 -4.38 -33.73
C ARG A 215 1.17 -5.36 -33.11
N GLY A 216 1.38 -5.29 -31.80
CA GLY A 216 2.29 -6.17 -31.05
C GLY A 216 3.75 -5.72 -31.03
N GLY A 217 4.11 -4.59 -31.65
CA GLY A 217 5.46 -4.04 -31.61
C GLY A 217 6.55 -5.05 -31.96
N GLU A 218 6.41 -5.79 -33.07
CA GLU A 218 7.32 -6.90 -33.43
C GLU A 218 7.38 -8.04 -32.40
N ALA A 219 6.24 -8.34 -31.78
CA ALA A 219 6.07 -9.33 -30.72
C ALA A 219 6.81 -9.00 -29.40
N THR A 220 7.17 -7.73 -29.20
CA THR A 220 7.74 -7.24 -27.93
C THR A 220 6.68 -6.90 -26.89
N VAL A 221 5.41 -6.74 -27.31
CA VAL A 221 4.27 -6.54 -26.39
C VAL A 221 3.12 -7.52 -26.70
N PRO A 222 2.23 -7.81 -25.74
CA PRO A 222 1.09 -8.68 -25.96
C PRO A 222 0.14 -8.18 -27.06
N GLU A 223 -0.42 -9.10 -27.85
CA GLU A 223 -1.30 -8.77 -29.00
C GLU A 223 -2.64 -8.12 -28.60
N ASN A 224 -3.03 -8.22 -27.32
CA ASN A 224 -4.27 -7.62 -26.81
C ASN A 224 -4.07 -6.19 -26.28
N VAL A 225 -2.86 -5.62 -26.38
CA VAL A 225 -2.61 -4.22 -26.01
C VAL A 225 -3.39 -3.29 -26.94
N SER A 226 -4.10 -2.32 -26.36
CA SER A 226 -4.79 -1.28 -27.11
C SER A 226 -4.71 0.07 -26.38
N PHE A 227 -4.96 1.16 -27.10
CA PHE A 227 -4.92 2.50 -26.54
C PHE A 227 -6.22 3.26 -26.74
N ARG A 228 -6.62 4.00 -25.70
CA ARG A 228 -7.80 4.88 -25.74
C ARG A 228 -7.42 6.31 -25.43
N LEU A 229 -7.56 7.18 -26.43
CA LEU A 229 -7.34 8.61 -26.22
C LEU A 229 -8.40 9.19 -25.27
N VAL A 230 -7.95 9.92 -24.26
CA VAL A 230 -8.78 10.62 -23.28
C VAL A 230 -8.41 12.10 -23.20
N GLY A 231 -9.40 12.96 -22.95
CA GLY A 231 -9.17 14.39 -22.78
C GLY A 231 -8.73 14.78 -21.36
N ASN A 232 -9.03 13.94 -20.37
CA ASN A 232 -8.67 14.21 -18.98
C ASN A 232 -7.32 13.57 -18.63
N ARG A 233 -6.30 14.41 -18.43
CA ARG A 233 -4.94 13.98 -18.07
C ARG A 233 -4.87 13.24 -16.74
N SER A 234 -5.77 13.51 -15.78
CA SER A 234 -5.76 12.84 -14.48
C SER A 234 -6.30 11.41 -14.51
N MET A 235 -6.95 11.03 -15.61
CA MET A 235 -7.51 9.69 -15.82
C MET A 235 -6.68 8.88 -16.82
N ALA A 236 -5.55 9.41 -17.28
CA ALA A 236 -4.72 8.77 -18.28
C ALA A 236 -3.59 7.98 -17.62
N ASP A 237 -3.41 6.74 -18.07
CA ASP A 237 -2.25 5.90 -17.72
C ASP A 237 -0.98 6.49 -18.34
N VAL A 238 -1.08 6.96 -19.59
CA VAL A 238 0.00 7.62 -20.32
C VAL A 238 -0.33 9.09 -20.59
N VAL A 239 0.54 10.00 -20.15
CA VAL A 239 0.43 11.43 -20.42
C VAL A 239 1.60 11.88 -21.30
N ILE A 240 1.28 12.49 -22.43
CA ILE A 240 2.26 12.98 -23.40
C ILE A 240 2.16 14.49 -23.48
N ASP A 241 3.24 15.17 -23.10
CA ASP A 241 3.31 16.62 -22.96
C ASP A 241 4.37 17.21 -23.87
N PHE A 242 4.01 18.31 -24.53
CA PHE A 242 4.95 19.12 -25.28
C PHE A 242 5.33 20.33 -24.42
N THR A 243 6.61 20.45 -24.09
CA THR A 243 7.12 21.43 -23.13
C THR A 243 8.27 22.22 -23.74
N ASP A 244 8.53 23.42 -23.20
CA ASP A 244 9.71 24.21 -23.58
C ASP A 244 10.97 23.63 -22.92
N GLU A 245 10.86 23.25 -21.64
CA GLU A 245 11.94 22.66 -20.85
C GLU A 245 11.61 21.21 -20.48
N LEU A 246 12.61 20.33 -20.56
CA LEU A 246 12.47 18.93 -20.25
C LEU A 246 12.77 18.67 -18.76
N PRO A 247 12.05 17.75 -18.09
CA PRO A 247 12.32 17.46 -16.68
C PRO A 247 13.66 16.79 -16.39
N CYS A 248 14.25 16.12 -17.39
CA CYS A 248 15.47 15.32 -17.21
C CYS A 248 16.76 15.99 -17.70
N ASP A 249 16.66 17.06 -18.49
CA ASP A 249 17.81 17.81 -19.02
C ASP A 249 17.35 19.17 -19.58
N ASP A 250 18.27 20.11 -19.74
CA ASP A 250 18.02 21.46 -20.30
C ASP A 250 17.99 21.46 -21.86
N GLY A 251 17.78 20.29 -22.47
CA GLY A 251 18.04 20.03 -23.90
C GLY A 251 16.81 19.82 -24.79
N THR A 252 17.07 19.59 -26.08
CA THR A 252 16.06 19.17 -27.07
C THR A 252 15.98 17.64 -27.13
N GLY A 253 14.78 17.07 -27.12
CA GLY A 253 14.57 15.63 -27.17
C GLY A 253 13.31 15.25 -26.42
N SER A 254 13.43 14.24 -25.55
CA SER A 254 12.31 13.71 -24.79
C SER A 254 12.75 13.08 -23.48
N CYS A 255 11.89 13.11 -22.48
CA CYS A 255 12.07 12.43 -21.19
C CYS A 255 10.87 11.53 -20.89
N GLY A 256 11.12 10.39 -20.27
CA GLY A 256 10.09 9.52 -19.72
C GLY A 256 10.24 9.34 -18.21
N THR A 257 9.12 9.21 -17.52
CA THR A 257 9.10 8.82 -16.11
C THR A 257 7.96 7.85 -15.89
N ARG A 258 8.25 6.70 -15.28
CA ARG A 258 7.27 5.71 -14.87
C ARG A 258 6.94 5.86 -13.38
N GLY A 259 5.72 5.51 -13.02
CA GLY A 259 5.28 5.34 -11.65
C GLY A 259 4.47 4.06 -11.53
N GLY A 260 4.46 3.49 -10.33
CA GLY A 260 3.88 2.18 -10.10
C GLY A 260 3.58 1.93 -8.63
N VAL A 261 3.40 0.66 -8.33
CA VAL A 261 3.30 0.13 -6.97
C VAL A 261 4.51 -0.80 -6.77
N ASP A 262 5.13 -0.66 -5.61
CA ASP A 262 6.14 -1.54 -5.02
C ASP A 262 5.43 -2.22 -3.84
N VAL A 263 5.06 -3.50 -3.98
CA VAL A 263 4.27 -4.23 -2.99
C VAL A 263 5.12 -5.04 -2.01
N ASP A 264 6.36 -5.38 -2.36
CA ASP A 264 7.29 -6.15 -1.52
C ASP A 264 8.43 -5.30 -0.93
N ASP A 265 8.43 -3.99 -1.19
CA ASP A 265 9.32 -2.96 -0.63
C ASP A 265 10.80 -3.20 -0.96
N ASP A 266 11.08 -3.73 -2.16
CA ASP A 266 12.44 -4.01 -2.64
C ASP A 266 13.05 -2.86 -3.46
N GLY A 267 12.24 -1.85 -3.78
CA GLY A 267 12.63 -0.64 -4.51
C GLY A 267 12.41 -0.70 -6.01
N GLU A 268 12.02 -1.85 -6.56
CA GLU A 268 11.51 -1.98 -7.93
C GLU A 268 9.98 -1.86 -7.94
N LEU A 269 9.35 -1.94 -9.12
CA LEU A 269 7.90 -1.77 -9.25
C LEU A 269 7.33 -3.04 -9.85
N GLU A 270 6.32 -3.66 -9.25
CA GLU A 270 5.69 -4.89 -9.78
C GLU A 270 4.64 -4.54 -10.83
N ARG A 271 4.12 -3.30 -10.76
CA ARG A 271 3.10 -2.81 -11.71
C ARG A 271 3.19 -1.32 -11.95
N TYR A 272 3.12 -0.92 -13.21
CA TYR A 272 2.99 0.48 -13.61
C TYR A 272 1.54 0.94 -13.54
N ASN A 273 1.38 2.16 -13.05
CA ASN A 273 0.09 2.89 -13.04
C ASN A 273 0.19 4.25 -13.73
N ARG A 274 1.39 4.62 -14.20
CA ARG A 274 1.62 5.92 -14.83
C ARG A 274 2.86 5.91 -15.71
N LEU A 275 2.75 6.51 -16.88
CA LEU A 275 3.86 6.90 -17.72
C LEU A 275 3.68 8.37 -18.12
N ARG A 276 4.71 9.18 -17.90
CA ARG A 276 4.77 10.55 -18.41
C ARG A 276 5.86 10.65 -19.46
N ILE A 277 5.52 11.23 -20.60
CA ILE A 277 6.42 11.48 -21.72
C ILE A 277 6.42 12.98 -21.97
N SER A 278 7.57 13.62 -21.82
CA SER A 278 7.76 15.04 -22.17
C SER A 278 8.60 15.15 -23.44
N VAL A 279 8.22 16.03 -24.36
CA VAL A 279 8.90 16.25 -25.65
C VAL A 279 9.16 17.75 -25.83
N SER A 280 10.41 18.12 -26.12
CA SER A 280 10.83 19.52 -26.37
C SER A 280 11.76 19.62 -27.56
N GLY A 281 11.56 20.63 -28.42
CA GLY A 281 12.49 20.94 -29.52
C GLY A 281 12.68 19.83 -30.56
N VAL A 282 11.73 18.88 -30.66
CA VAL A 282 11.75 17.78 -31.62
C VAL A 282 10.93 18.15 -32.86
N ASN A 283 11.48 17.91 -34.06
CA ASN A 283 10.76 18.07 -35.32
C ASN A 283 9.54 17.15 -35.37
N THR A 284 8.42 17.62 -35.92
CA THR A 284 7.16 16.87 -35.98
C THR A 284 7.35 15.44 -36.48
N ASP A 285 8.13 15.22 -37.54
CA ASP A 285 8.35 13.90 -38.14
C ASP A 285 9.09 12.89 -37.25
N ALA A 286 9.79 13.37 -36.20
CA ALA A 286 10.50 12.54 -35.24
C ALA A 286 9.72 12.31 -33.93
N VAL A 287 8.63 13.07 -33.70
CA VAL A 287 7.82 12.96 -32.46
C VAL A 287 7.37 11.54 -32.19
N GLY A 288 6.92 10.82 -33.22
CA GLY A 288 6.43 9.46 -33.08
C GLY A 288 7.52 8.53 -32.56
N TRP A 289 8.77 8.75 -32.97
CA TRP A 289 9.88 7.90 -32.57
C TRP A 289 10.18 8.07 -31.08
N HIS A 290 10.24 9.32 -30.61
CA HIS A 290 10.43 9.63 -29.19
C HIS A 290 9.32 9.04 -28.32
N VAL A 291 8.07 9.22 -28.74
CA VAL A 291 6.92 8.67 -28.03
C VAL A 291 6.98 7.14 -28.03
N GLY A 292 7.28 6.52 -29.17
CA GLY A 292 7.41 5.07 -29.29
C GLY A 292 8.50 4.50 -28.40
N TYR A 293 9.68 5.13 -28.35
CA TYR A 293 10.75 4.75 -27.43
C TYR A 293 10.27 4.78 -25.97
N TRP A 294 9.64 5.87 -25.52
CA TRP A 294 9.17 5.93 -24.13
C TRP A 294 7.99 5.00 -23.83
N LEU A 295 7.19 4.63 -24.83
CA LEU A 295 6.19 3.57 -24.66
C LEU A 295 6.85 2.21 -24.43
N GLY A 296 7.93 1.87 -25.15
CA GLY A 296 8.73 0.67 -24.87
C GLY A 296 9.31 0.65 -23.46
N TYR A 297 9.85 1.79 -23.00
CA TYR A 297 10.24 1.97 -21.59
C TYR A 297 9.06 1.74 -20.63
N GLY A 298 7.87 2.22 -20.99
CA GLY A 298 6.63 1.96 -20.26
C GLY A 298 6.11 0.53 -20.36
N PHE A 299 6.65 -0.31 -21.23
CA PHE A 299 6.41 -1.76 -21.26
C PHE A 299 7.51 -2.55 -20.55
N GLY A 300 8.40 -1.88 -19.83
CA GLY A 300 9.43 -2.54 -19.01
C GLY A 300 10.70 -2.90 -19.77
N PHE A 301 10.89 -2.38 -20.99
CA PHE A 301 12.10 -2.69 -21.76
C PHE A 301 13.33 -2.08 -21.11
N THR A 302 14.25 -2.94 -20.66
CA THR A 302 15.48 -2.55 -19.96
C THR A 302 16.72 -2.99 -20.72
N ASP A 303 16.67 -4.17 -21.34
CA ASP A 303 17.78 -4.74 -22.10
C ASP A 303 17.64 -4.48 -23.59
N GLY A 304 18.77 -4.40 -24.30
CA GLY A 304 18.80 -4.15 -25.74
C GLY A 304 17.99 -5.16 -26.57
N SER A 305 17.79 -6.39 -26.06
CA SER A 305 16.97 -7.42 -26.69
C SER A 305 15.47 -7.18 -26.59
N ASP A 306 15.02 -6.42 -25.59
CA ASP A 306 13.60 -6.18 -25.31
C ASP A 306 13.02 -5.18 -26.31
N TRP A 307 13.88 -4.27 -26.79
CA TRP A 307 13.52 -3.24 -27.74
C TRP A 307 13.27 -3.85 -29.13
N PRO A 308 12.22 -3.43 -29.84
CA PRO A 308 12.05 -3.79 -31.23
C PRO A 308 13.03 -3.01 -32.13
N ASP A 309 13.22 -3.47 -33.37
CA ASP A 309 14.26 -2.98 -34.28
C ASP A 309 14.33 -1.44 -34.39
N PRO A 310 13.20 -0.69 -34.47
CA PRO A 310 13.24 0.77 -34.63
C PRO A 310 13.85 1.54 -33.45
N PHE A 311 13.85 0.94 -32.26
CA PHE A 311 14.25 1.56 -30.99
C PHE A 311 15.51 0.95 -30.37
N ARG A 312 16.08 -0.10 -30.97
CA ARG A 312 17.39 -0.61 -30.54
C ARG A 312 18.49 0.39 -30.82
N ASP A 313 19.51 0.35 -29.94
CA ASP A 313 20.70 1.20 -29.99
C ASP A 313 20.37 2.69 -30.13
N ALA A 314 19.29 3.11 -29.47
CA ALA A 314 18.75 4.46 -29.51
C ALA A 314 19.45 5.40 -28.51
N ASP A 315 19.60 6.68 -28.90
CA ASP A 315 20.02 7.75 -27.99
C ASP A 315 19.00 8.92 -27.97
N SER A 316 19.07 9.79 -26.95
CA SER A 316 18.11 10.90 -26.78
C SER A 316 18.16 11.95 -27.91
N GLY A 317 19.25 11.96 -28.68
CA GLY A 317 19.48 12.79 -29.86
C GLY A 317 18.99 12.19 -31.17
N ASP A 318 18.57 10.92 -31.19
CA ASP A 318 18.08 10.27 -32.41
C ASP A 318 16.83 10.96 -32.97
N ARG A 319 16.78 11.09 -34.29
CA ARG A 319 15.68 11.73 -35.04
C ARG A 319 15.31 10.88 -36.24
N ARG A 320 14.55 9.81 -36.02
CA ARG A 320 14.12 8.89 -37.08
C ARG A 320 12.72 9.24 -37.56
N SER A 321 12.53 9.33 -38.88
CA SER A 321 11.24 9.55 -39.54
C SER A 321 10.79 8.28 -40.25
N GLU A 322 9.48 8.09 -40.40
CA GLU A 322 8.87 6.91 -41.07
C GLU A 322 9.28 5.55 -40.48
N TRP A 323 9.75 5.52 -39.24
CA TRP A 323 10.27 4.34 -38.53
C TRP A 323 9.21 3.26 -38.25
N TRP A 324 7.93 3.64 -38.27
CA TRP A 324 6.77 2.79 -37.94
C TRP A 324 6.25 1.96 -39.13
N ARG A 325 6.93 2.03 -40.29
CA ARG A 325 6.55 1.35 -41.53
C ARG A 325 7.01 -0.10 -41.59
#